data_AF-A0A0F2LBB8-F1
#
_entry.id   AF-A0A0F2LBB8-F1
#
_cell.length_a   1.000
_cell.length_b   1.000
_cell.length_c   1.000
_cell.angle_alpha   90.00
_cell.angle_beta   90.00
_cell.angle_gamma   90.00
#
_symmetry.space_group_name_H-M   'P 1'
#
loop_
_entity.id
_entity.type
_entity.pdbx_description
1 polymer ?
#
loop_
_entity_poly.entity_id
_entity_poly.type
_entity_poly.pdbx_seq_one_letter_code
_entity_poly.pdbx_strand_id
1 'polypeptide(L)'
;MDYVGGLRRVELALYAIALAVTIILAGYSLYLIGSDITRVYNPDPVIMSQNIYSLLSDLFLFIIFVELIDTFITYIQHKEIVVYKIIDVALVALARELFIYVSPTIAESFSTTKAAALIAALLVVGVIDYLQRKAH
;
A
#
# COMPACT_ATOMS: atom_id res chain seq x y z
N MET A 1 -31.51 -16.72 20.84
CA MET A 1 -30.97 -15.41 20.40
C MET A 1 -29.74 -15.71 19.57
N ASP A 2 -29.83 -15.46 18.27
CA ASP A 2 -28.87 -15.96 17.29
C ASP A 2 -27.69 -14.98 17.13
N TYR A 3 -26.89 -14.85 18.18
CA TYR A 3 -25.77 -13.90 18.25
C TYR A 3 -24.72 -14.14 17.16
N VAL A 4 -24.59 -15.40 16.69
CA VAL A 4 -23.66 -15.81 15.63
C VAL A 4 -24.08 -15.25 14.27
N GLY A 5 -25.38 -15.18 13.98
CA GLY A 5 -25.90 -14.64 12.72
C GLY A 5 -25.80 -13.11 12.63
N GLY A 6 -25.93 -12.42 13.77
CA GLY A 6 -25.75 -10.97 13.88
C GLY A 6 -24.29 -10.56 13.68
N LEU A 7 -23.36 -11.27 14.32
CA LEU A 7 -21.92 -10.99 14.23
C LEU A 7 -21.39 -11.10 12.80
N ARG A 8 -21.82 -12.14 12.07
CA ARG A 8 -21.43 -12.37 10.67
C ARG A 8 -21.93 -11.29 9.70
N ARG A 9 -23.09 -10.65 9.98
CA ARG A 9 -23.58 -9.52 9.16
C ARG A 9 -22.79 -8.25 9.43
N VAL A 10 -22.43 -7.99 10.69
CA VAL A 10 -21.59 -6.84 11.06
C VAL A 10 -20.21 -6.98 10.43
N GLU A 11 -19.62 -8.18 10.49
CA GLU A 11 -18.36 -8.51 9.84
C GLU A 11 -18.41 -8.23 8.32
N LEU A 12 -19.41 -8.75 7.61
CA LEU A 12 -19.57 -8.50 6.18
C LEU A 12 -19.78 -7.01 5.86
N ALA A 13 -20.55 -6.28 6.68
CA ALA A 13 -20.78 -4.85 6.51
C ALA A 13 -19.49 -4.04 6.71
N LEU A 14 -18.67 -4.38 7.70
CA LEU A 14 -17.38 -3.75 7.94
C LEU A 14 -16.43 -3.96 6.76
N TYR A 15 -16.37 -5.18 6.21
CA TYR A 15 -15.55 -5.47 5.04
C TYR A 15 -16.05 -4.74 3.78
N ALA A 16 -17.36 -4.68 3.57
CA ALA A 16 -17.93 -3.93 2.45
C ALA A 16 -17.61 -2.43 2.55
N ILE A 17 -17.68 -1.85 3.76
CA ILE A 17 -17.30 -0.46 4.01
C ILE A 17 -15.80 -0.26 3.76
N ALA A 18 -14.94 -1.14 4.29
CA ALA A 18 -13.50 -1.06 4.09
C ALA A 18 -13.13 -1.13 2.59
N LEU A 19 -13.77 -2.04 1.84
CA LEU A 19 -13.59 -2.15 0.40
C LEU A 19 -14.05 -0.87 -0.32
N ALA A 20 -15.21 -0.33 0.02
CA ALA A 20 -15.73 0.90 -0.58
C ALA A 20 -14.79 2.10 -0.35
N VAL A 21 -14.30 2.26 0.88
CA VAL A 21 -13.31 3.30 1.21
C VAL A 21 -12.02 3.08 0.42
N THR A 22 -11.53 1.84 0.32
CA THR A 22 -10.32 1.52 -0.43
C THR A 22 -10.47 1.86 -1.92
N ILE A 23 -11.62 1.56 -2.53
CA ILE A 23 -11.91 1.93 -3.93
C ILE A 23 -11.92 3.45 -4.11
N ILE A 24 -12.54 4.19 -3.20
CA ILE A 24 -12.56 5.66 -3.25
C ILE A 24 -11.14 6.22 -3.17
N LEU A 25 -10.32 5.70 -2.24
CA LEU A 25 -8.93 6.12 -2.08
C LEU A 25 -8.06 5.75 -3.30
N ALA A 26 -8.29 4.58 -3.89
CA ALA A 26 -7.64 4.18 -5.15
C ALA A 26 -7.98 5.16 -6.28
N GLY A 27 -9.24 5.50 -6.43
CA GLY A 27 -9.70 6.48 -7.42
C GLY A 27 -9.10 7.87 -7.20
N TYR A 28 -9.00 8.30 -5.94
CA TYR A 28 -8.34 9.56 -5.59
C TYR A 28 -6.84 9.53 -5.92
N SER A 29 -6.16 8.43 -5.62
CA SER A 29 -4.74 8.25 -5.99
C SER A 29 -4.54 8.32 -7.51
N LEU A 30 -5.46 7.75 -8.29
CA LEU A 30 -5.42 7.81 -9.76
C LEU A 30 -5.60 9.24 -10.27
N TYR A 31 -6.47 10.02 -9.63
CA TYR A 31 -6.61 11.46 -9.92
C TYR A 31 -5.31 12.22 -9.64
N LEU A 32 -4.64 11.95 -8.51
CA LEU A 32 -3.36 12.59 -8.18
C LEU A 32 -2.29 12.31 -9.23
N ILE A 33 -2.13 11.04 -9.63
CA ILE A 33 -1.21 10.64 -10.71
C ILE A 33 -1.48 11.45 -11.98
N GLY A 34 -2.75 11.52 -12.41
CA GLY A 34 -3.13 12.28 -13.60
C GLY A 34 -2.77 13.76 -13.49
N SER A 35 -2.95 14.36 -12.31
CA SER A 35 -2.57 15.75 -12.06
C SER A 35 -1.05 15.96 -12.06
N ASP A 36 -0.29 15.03 -11.50
CA ASP A 36 1.17 15.11 -11.39
C ASP A 36 1.87 14.89 -12.74
N ILE A 37 1.31 14.06 -13.64
CA ILE A 37 1.82 13.92 -15.03
C ILE A 37 1.92 15.29 -15.72
N THR A 38 0.92 16.16 -15.52
CA THR A 38 0.93 17.49 -16.15
C THR A 38 1.99 18.42 -15.56
N ARG A 39 2.37 18.20 -14.29
CA ARG A 39 3.41 18.99 -13.58
C ARG A 39 4.83 18.53 -13.91
N VAL A 40 5.02 17.32 -14.41
CA VAL A 40 6.35 16.83 -14.84
C VAL A 40 6.89 17.63 -16.03
N TYR A 41 6.02 18.25 -16.84
CA TYR A 41 6.41 19.07 -17.99
C TYR A 41 6.95 20.48 -17.64
N ASN A 42 7.47 20.66 -16.42
CA ASN A 42 8.07 21.91 -15.99
C ASN A 42 9.49 22.08 -16.58
N PRO A 43 9.83 23.26 -17.12
CA PRO A 43 11.14 23.51 -17.75
C PRO A 43 12.29 23.63 -16.75
N ASP A 44 12.01 23.74 -15.44
CA ASP A 44 13.03 23.76 -14.39
C ASP A 44 13.44 22.32 -14.02
N PRO A 45 14.72 21.91 -14.21
CA PRO A 45 15.18 20.55 -13.95
C PRO A 45 15.11 20.13 -12.48
N VAL A 46 15.21 21.08 -11.53
CA VAL A 46 15.08 20.77 -10.11
C VAL A 46 13.62 20.43 -9.79
N ILE A 47 12.69 21.27 -10.21
CA ILE A 47 11.25 21.07 -10.00
C ILE A 47 10.76 19.82 -10.74
N MET A 48 11.27 19.57 -11.94
CA MET A 48 10.98 18.36 -12.70
C MET A 48 11.38 17.10 -11.93
N SER A 49 12.59 17.06 -11.35
CA SER A 49 13.03 15.92 -10.56
C SER A 49 12.13 15.66 -9.36
N GLN A 50 11.72 16.72 -8.64
CA GLN A 50 10.81 16.62 -7.50
C GLN A 50 9.43 16.07 -7.91
N ASN A 51 8.90 16.55 -9.04
CA ASN A 51 7.61 16.11 -9.56
C ASN A 51 7.65 14.64 -10.04
N ILE A 52 8.78 14.15 -10.55
CA ILE A 52 8.96 12.73 -10.89
C ILE A 52 8.90 11.87 -9.63
N TYR A 53 9.52 12.29 -8.53
CA TYR A 53 9.44 11.56 -7.27
C TYR A 53 8.02 11.56 -6.68
N SER A 54 7.31 12.69 -6.74
CA SER A 54 5.90 12.80 -6.32
C SER A 54 5.02 11.84 -7.13
N LEU A 55 5.15 11.89 -8.46
CA LEU A 55 4.42 11.02 -9.38
C LEU A 55 4.67 9.53 -9.09
N LEU A 56 5.93 9.16 -8.84
CA LEU A 56 6.27 7.76 -8.55
C LEU A 56 5.73 7.32 -7.18
N SER A 57 5.76 8.20 -6.17
CA SER A 57 5.10 7.96 -4.87
C SER A 57 3.59 7.72 -5.01
N ASP A 58 2.92 8.51 -5.84
CA ASP A 58 1.47 8.40 -6.08
C ASP A 58 1.12 7.16 -6.91
N LEU A 59 1.97 6.78 -7.86
CA LEU A 59 1.87 5.50 -8.58
C LEU A 59 1.97 4.32 -7.63
N PHE A 60 2.94 4.32 -6.72
CA PHE A 60 3.06 3.27 -5.71
C PHE A 60 1.86 3.23 -4.76
N LEU A 61 1.35 4.40 -4.36
CA LEU A 61 0.14 4.48 -3.54
C LEU A 61 -1.06 3.82 -4.22
N PHE A 62 -1.24 4.09 -5.52
CA PHE A 62 -2.30 3.47 -6.31
C PHE A 62 -2.15 1.94 -6.36
N ILE A 63 -0.94 1.44 -6.61
CA ILE A 63 -0.66 -0.01 -6.66
C ILE A 63 -1.01 -0.67 -5.31
N ILE A 64 -0.67 -0.06 -4.17
CA ILE A 64 -1.05 -0.59 -2.85
C ILE A 64 -2.56 -0.72 -2.72
N PHE A 65 -3.32 0.30 -3.15
CA PHE A 65 -4.77 0.24 -3.04
C PHE A 65 -5.36 -0.84 -3.95
N VAL A 66 -4.81 -1.04 -5.15
CA VAL A 66 -5.20 -2.16 -6.02
C VAL A 66 -4.92 -3.51 -5.35
N GLU A 67 -3.75 -3.67 -4.73
CA GLU A 67 -3.37 -4.90 -4.02
C GLU A 67 -4.27 -5.17 -2.79
N LEU A 68 -4.60 -4.12 -2.04
CA LEU A 68 -5.57 -4.19 -0.94
C LEU A 68 -6.96 -4.60 -1.42
N ILE A 69 -7.42 -4.04 -2.55
CA ILE A 69 -8.69 -4.42 -3.16
C ILE A 69 -8.68 -5.90 -3.52
N ASP A 70 -7.62 -6.41 -4.16
CA ASP A 70 -7.52 -7.83 -4.51
C ASP A 70 -7.53 -8.72 -3.25
N THR A 71 -6.84 -8.30 -2.19
CA THR A 71 -6.86 -8.99 -0.89
C THR A 71 -8.26 -9.04 -0.29
N PHE A 72 -8.99 -7.91 -0.26
CA PHE A 72 -10.36 -7.86 0.24
C PHE A 72 -11.33 -8.68 -0.61
N ILE A 73 -11.23 -8.63 -1.94
CA ILE A 73 -12.06 -9.43 -2.85
C ILE A 73 -11.81 -10.91 -2.62
N THR A 74 -10.55 -11.31 -2.50
CA THR A 74 -10.18 -12.71 -2.25
C THR A 74 -10.75 -13.23 -0.96
N TYR A 75 -10.66 -12.42 0.09
CA TYR A 75 -11.25 -12.74 1.39
C TYR A 75 -12.78 -12.88 1.30
N ILE A 76 -13.47 -11.97 0.62
CA ILE A 76 -14.93 -12.03 0.44
C ILE A 76 -15.34 -13.30 -0.36
N GLN A 77 -14.57 -13.66 -1.39
CA GLN A 77 -14.88 -14.78 -2.28
C GLN A 77 -14.61 -16.15 -1.62
N HIS A 78 -13.45 -16.30 -0.97
CA HIS A 78 -13.00 -17.59 -0.44
C HIS A 78 -13.28 -17.77 1.05
N LYS A 79 -13.65 -16.70 1.77
CA LYS A 79 -13.75 -16.63 3.25
C LYS A 79 -12.48 -17.04 3.99
N GLU A 80 -11.38 -17.12 3.27
CA GLU A 80 -10.06 -17.45 3.78
C GLU A 80 -9.19 -16.21 3.67
N ILE A 81 -8.51 -15.88 4.77
CA ILE A 81 -7.43 -14.88 4.73
C ILE A 81 -6.22 -15.60 4.14
N VAL A 82 -6.00 -15.43 2.84
CA VAL A 82 -4.79 -15.96 2.19
C VAL A 82 -3.61 -15.09 2.63
N VAL A 83 -2.82 -15.60 3.57
CA VAL A 83 -1.72 -14.84 4.21
C VAL A 83 -0.71 -14.31 3.18
N TYR A 84 -0.48 -15.04 2.08
CA TYR A 84 0.38 -14.60 0.97
C TYR A 84 -0.05 -13.25 0.38
N LYS A 85 -1.35 -13.00 0.21
CA LYS A 85 -1.85 -11.71 -0.32
C LYS A 85 -1.58 -10.56 0.64
N ILE A 86 -1.67 -10.80 1.95
CA ILE A 86 -1.32 -9.78 2.95
C ILE A 86 0.17 -9.46 2.92
N ILE A 87 1.02 -10.48 2.75
CA ILE A 87 2.47 -10.31 2.62
C ILE A 87 2.80 -9.51 1.37
N ASP A 88 2.14 -9.77 0.23
CA ASP A 88 2.32 -9.01 -1.00
C ASP A 88 1.92 -7.53 -0.81
N VAL A 89 0.75 -7.25 -0.22
CA VAL A 89 0.36 -5.87 0.15
C VAL A 89 1.41 -5.21 1.04
N ALA A 90 1.90 -5.92 2.07
CA ALA A 90 2.89 -5.39 3.00
C ALA A 90 4.24 -5.11 2.31
N LEU A 91 4.66 -5.97 1.38
CA LEU A 91 5.86 -5.77 0.57
C LEU A 91 5.72 -4.55 -0.34
N VAL A 92 4.58 -4.38 -1.02
CA VAL A 92 4.32 -3.21 -1.86
C VAL A 92 4.30 -1.92 -1.01
N ALA A 93 3.68 -1.97 0.17
CA ALA A 93 3.66 -0.84 1.10
C ALA A 93 5.05 -0.46 1.63
N LEU A 94 5.87 -1.45 1.97
CA LEU A 94 7.26 -1.23 2.38
C LEU A 94 8.13 -0.70 1.24
N ALA A 95 7.94 -1.20 0.01
CA ALA A 95 8.64 -0.70 -1.17
C ALA A 95 8.31 0.78 -1.42
N ARG A 96 7.03 1.17 -1.27
CA ARG A 96 6.62 2.58 -1.34
C ARG A 96 7.29 3.41 -0.26
N GLU A 97 7.22 2.98 1.00
CA GLU A 97 7.77 3.75 2.12
C GLU A 97 9.30 3.91 2.00
N LEU A 98 10.00 2.88 1.49
CA LEU A 98 11.41 2.97 1.13
C LEU A 98 11.65 3.98 0.00
N PHE A 99 10.82 3.97 -1.05
CA PHE A 99 10.94 4.90 -2.16
C PHE A 99 10.74 6.35 -1.72
N ILE A 100 9.73 6.60 -0.88
CA ILE A 100 9.47 7.91 -0.27
C ILE A 100 10.62 8.33 0.65
N TYR A 101 11.14 7.41 1.46
CA TYR A 101 12.25 7.67 2.38
C TYR A 101 13.55 8.03 1.67
N VAL A 102 13.81 7.43 0.50
CA VAL A 102 15.00 7.73 -0.33
C VAL A 102 14.79 9.01 -1.18
N SER A 103 13.57 9.51 -1.29
CA SER A 103 13.29 10.68 -2.11
C SER A 103 13.92 11.97 -1.55
N PRO A 104 14.71 12.70 -2.35
CA PRO A 104 15.38 13.93 -1.90
C PRO A 104 14.43 15.11 -1.66
N THR A 105 13.15 15.02 -2.04
CA THR A 105 12.13 16.05 -1.76
C THR A 105 11.74 16.14 -0.29
N ILE A 106 11.93 15.06 0.49
CA ILE A 106 11.60 14.99 1.93
C ILE A 106 12.90 14.87 2.78
N ALA A 107 14.02 15.36 2.23
CA ALA A 107 15.36 15.22 2.80
C ALA A 107 15.54 15.91 4.17
N GLU A 108 14.60 16.76 4.62
CA GLU A 108 14.64 17.32 5.99
C GLU A 108 14.36 16.29 7.09
N SER A 109 13.94 15.06 6.76
CA SER A 109 13.54 14.05 7.76
C SER A 109 14.38 12.78 7.77
N PHE A 110 15.61 12.82 7.23
CA PHE A 110 16.53 11.68 7.24
C PHE A 110 16.89 11.32 8.70
N SER A 111 16.14 10.38 9.25
CA SER A 111 16.27 9.89 10.61
C SER A 111 16.78 8.46 10.55
N THR A 112 17.98 8.23 11.09
CA THR A 112 18.56 6.90 11.23
C THR A 112 17.60 5.91 11.90
N THR A 113 16.73 6.40 12.80
CA THR A 113 15.67 5.63 13.43
C THR A 113 14.60 5.13 12.44
N LYS A 114 14.18 5.96 11.48
CA LYS A 114 13.23 5.56 10.43
C LYS A 114 13.85 4.56 9.46
N ALA A 115 15.12 4.77 9.07
CA ALA A 115 15.84 3.80 8.25
C ALA A 115 15.96 2.43 8.94
N ALA A 116 16.32 2.42 10.22
CA ALA A 116 16.41 1.18 11.00
C ALA A 116 15.04 0.47 11.11
N ALA A 117 13.95 1.23 11.32
CA ALA A 117 12.60 0.68 11.36
C ALA A 117 12.19 0.06 10.01
N LEU A 118 12.53 0.69 8.89
CA LEU A 118 12.24 0.16 7.55
C LEU A 118 13.02 -1.12 7.24
N ILE A 119 14.31 -1.17 7.59
CA ILE A 119 15.13 -2.37 7.43
C ILE A 119 14.58 -3.50 8.30
N ALA A 120 14.20 -3.21 9.55
CA ALA A 120 13.60 -4.19 10.45
C ALA A 120 12.25 -4.71 9.90
N ALA A 121 11.40 -3.83 9.38
CA ALA A 121 10.13 -4.21 8.79
C ALA A 121 10.33 -5.09 7.54
N LEU A 122 11.28 -4.74 6.67
CA LEU A 122 11.63 -5.55 5.49
C LEU A 122 12.15 -6.93 5.89
N LEU A 123 12.99 -7.00 6.93
CA LEU A 123 13.48 -8.28 7.47
C LEU A 123 12.35 -9.14 8.01
N VAL A 124 11.41 -8.57 8.78
CA VAL A 124 10.27 -9.31 9.32
C VAL A 124 9.41 -9.88 8.18
N VAL A 125 9.05 -9.04 7.21
CA VAL A 125 8.21 -9.49 6.08
C VAL A 125 8.95 -10.53 5.24
N GLY A 126 10.24 -10.34 4.97
CA GLY A 126 11.07 -11.32 4.24
C GLY A 126 11.24 -12.65 4.97
N VAL A 127 11.37 -12.63 6.31
CA VAL A 127 11.44 -13.86 7.13
C VAL A 127 10.11 -14.60 7.09
N ILE A 128 8.98 -13.89 7.21
CA ILE A 128 7.65 -14.51 7.14
C ILE A 128 7.43 -15.17 5.78
N ASP A 129 7.76 -14.47 4.69
CA ASP A 129 7.68 -15.00 3.32
C ASP A 129 8.56 -16.24 3.14
N TYR A 130 9.82 -16.19 3.59
CA TYR A 130 10.74 -17.33 3.53
C TYR A 130 10.23 -18.55 4.30
N LEU A 131 9.74 -18.35 5.53
CA LEU A 131 9.19 -19.43 6.35
C LEU A 131 7.96 -20.06 5.71
N GLN A 132 7.11 -19.27 5.07
CA GLN A 132 5.95 -19.78 4.36
C GLN A 132 6.31 -20.56 3.09
N ARG A 133 7.29 -20.10 2.30
CA ARG A 133 7.77 -20.86 1.13
C ARG A 133 8.42 -22.19 1.51
N LYS A 134 8.99 -22.29 2.71
CA LYS A 134 9.59 -23.52 3.23
C LYS A 134 8.55 -24.49 3.80
N ALA A 135 7.39 -23.99 4.22
CA ALA A 135 6.31 -24.79 4.81
C ALA A 135 5.39 -25.45 3.76
N HIS A 136 5.43 -24.97 2.52
CA HIS A 136 4.80 -25.56 1.34
C HIS A 136 5.81 -26.38 0.53
#